data_AF-A0A8T3KLT9-F1
#
_entry.id   AF-A0A8T3KLT9-F1
#
_cell.length_a   1.000
_cell.length_b   1.000
_cell.length_c   1.000
_cell.angle_alpha   90.00
_cell.angle_beta   90.00
_cell.angle_gamma   90.00
#
_symmetry.space_group_name_H-M   'P 1'
#
loop_
_entity.id
_entity.type
_entity.pdbx_description
1 polymer ?
#
loop_
_entity_poly.entity_id
_entity_poly.type
_entity_poly.pdbx_seq_one_letter_code
_entity_poly.pdbx_strand_id
1 'polypeptide(L)'
;MFEVIKSEYGKELGAFEFDYLGEHPSLDVVLINAKAKLYEKGLHILTGLSSDSLFVEWGCIKGVTCTKSRQALINLKTDEGVIKLKKEKKETDMSQFKKLLKLLVPGTEIEYVKASTDNLRSIEMKRAEKLYEEQERRVDEFVRKCGSEDDMEIEEAWQNYLEDHLQFPFEAEIVDDPGPLKVGDIIKVTAIEGSDDLHGIIVRVKMGRKQYSFPLCLLETVEKESKNHHLVEDYNFWFCNR
;
A
#
# COMPACT_ATOMS: atom_id res chain seq x y z
N MET A 1 -16.64 32.86 3.04
CA MET A 1 -15.30 33.38 3.35
C MET A 1 -14.51 32.19 3.87
N PHE A 2 -13.64 31.59 3.07
CA PHE A 2 -12.86 30.43 3.49
C PHE A 2 -11.60 30.94 4.19
N GLU A 3 -11.52 30.78 5.51
CA GLU A 3 -10.30 31.04 6.26
C GLU A 3 -9.23 30.06 5.81
N VAL A 4 -8.15 30.60 5.22
CA VAL A 4 -6.93 29.84 5.00
C VAL A 4 -6.30 29.66 6.37
N ILE A 5 -6.54 28.51 6.99
CA ILE A 5 -5.80 28.08 8.18
C ILE A 5 -4.33 28.00 7.76
N LYS A 6 -3.52 28.98 8.17
CA LYS A 6 -2.07 28.92 7.99
C LYS A 6 -1.58 27.80 8.88
N SER A 7 -1.10 26.71 8.28
CA SER A 7 -0.34 25.72 9.04
C SER A 7 0.94 26.39 9.56
N GLU A 8 1.57 25.82 10.58
CA GLU A 8 2.88 26.27 11.05
C GLU A 8 3.95 26.25 9.94
N TYR A 9 3.72 25.45 8.89
CA TYR A 9 4.56 25.31 7.69
C TYR A 9 4.31 26.37 6.60
N GLY A 10 3.29 27.23 6.77
CA GLY A 10 2.90 28.25 5.80
C GLY A 10 1.74 27.80 4.89
N LYS A 11 1.58 28.45 3.73
CA LYS A 11 0.52 28.08 2.77
C LYS A 11 0.86 26.76 2.05
N GLU A 12 -0.14 25.88 1.91
CA GLU A 12 -0.02 24.68 1.05
C GLU A 12 -0.01 25.11 -0.43
N LEU A 13 0.99 24.63 -1.17
CA LEU A 13 1.24 24.97 -2.58
C LEU A 13 0.88 23.81 -3.53
N GLY A 14 0.87 22.58 -3.02
CA GLY A 14 0.46 21.39 -3.76
C GLY A 14 0.59 20.13 -2.91
N ALA A 15 -0.16 19.10 -3.27
CA ALA A 15 -0.11 17.79 -2.63
C ALA A 15 -0.08 16.69 -3.69
N PHE A 16 0.76 15.69 -3.46
CA PHE A 16 1.07 14.64 -4.42
C PHE A 16 1.23 13.32 -3.69
N GLU A 17 0.90 12.22 -4.37
CA GLU A 17 1.02 10.87 -3.80
C GLU A 17 2.21 10.14 -4.40
N PHE A 18 3.04 9.59 -3.51
CA PHE A 18 4.28 8.87 -3.77
C PHE A 18 4.46 7.75 -2.75
N ASP A 19 5.30 6.78 -3.03
CA ASP A 19 5.95 6.06 -1.92
C ASP A 19 7.13 6.89 -1.42
N TYR A 20 7.29 6.99 -0.10
CA TYR A 20 8.51 7.47 0.53
C TYR A 20 9.40 6.29 0.90
N LEU A 21 10.62 6.34 0.42
CA LEU A 21 11.63 5.28 0.52
C LEU A 21 12.97 5.88 1.00
N GLY A 22 12.91 7.05 1.62
CA GLY A 22 14.10 7.77 2.07
C GLY A 22 14.80 7.04 3.22
N GLU A 23 16.06 7.38 3.41
CA GLU A 23 16.91 6.91 4.52
C GLU A 23 17.20 8.12 5.44
N HIS A 24 16.20 8.97 5.64
CA HIS A 24 16.36 10.13 6.51
C HIS A 24 16.39 9.65 7.97
N PRO A 25 17.37 10.05 8.80
CA PRO A 25 17.47 9.55 10.18
C PRO A 25 16.22 9.78 11.03
N SER A 26 15.52 10.90 10.81
CA SER A 26 14.26 11.24 11.48
C SER A 26 13.06 10.41 10.99
N LEU A 27 13.20 9.71 9.87
CA LEU A 27 12.16 8.89 9.27
C LEU A 27 12.81 7.75 8.48
N ASP A 28 13.26 6.74 9.22
CA ASP A 28 13.94 5.54 8.69
C ASP A 28 12.94 4.44 8.27
N VAL A 29 11.67 4.81 8.06
CA VAL A 29 10.58 3.90 7.73
C VAL A 29 10.07 4.21 6.33
N VAL A 30 9.84 3.16 5.54
CA VAL A 30 9.13 3.26 4.25
C VAL A 30 7.69 3.66 4.50
N LEU A 31 7.21 4.72 3.85
CA LEU A 31 5.81 5.12 3.90
C LEU A 31 5.16 4.88 2.53
N ILE A 32 4.24 3.92 2.49
CA ILE A 32 3.51 3.55 1.28
C ILE A 32 2.36 4.53 1.07
N ASN A 33 2.10 4.90 -0.19
CA ASN A 33 1.05 5.87 -0.56
C ASN A 33 1.18 7.20 0.22
N ALA A 34 2.42 7.59 0.54
CA ALA A 34 2.73 8.82 1.22
C ALA A 34 2.26 10.05 0.44
N LYS A 35 1.61 10.96 1.15
CA LYS A 35 1.25 12.29 0.69
C LYS A 35 2.40 13.26 0.91
N ALA A 36 3.05 13.65 -0.18
CA ALA A 36 4.02 14.73 -0.21
C ALA A 36 3.31 16.06 -0.40
N LYS A 37 3.22 16.86 0.66
CA LYS A 37 2.67 18.21 0.65
C LYS A 37 3.78 19.24 0.58
N LEU A 38 3.70 20.14 -0.39
CA LEU A 38 4.63 21.24 -0.55
C LEU A 38 4.03 22.47 0.14
N TYR A 39 4.74 23.03 1.10
CA TYR A 39 4.42 24.28 1.76
C TYR A 39 5.43 25.37 1.39
N GLU A 40 5.13 26.61 1.75
CA GLU A 40 6.06 27.74 1.59
C GLU A 40 7.40 27.50 2.31
N LYS A 41 7.41 26.86 3.48
CA LYS A 41 8.62 26.64 4.28
C LYS A 41 9.36 25.33 3.97
N GLY A 42 8.67 24.32 3.46
CA GLY A 42 9.27 23.00 3.27
C GLY A 42 8.35 21.94 2.68
N LEU A 43 8.89 20.74 2.57
CA LEU A 43 8.20 19.53 2.17
C LEU A 43 7.73 18.76 3.40
N HIS A 44 6.45 18.41 3.45
CA HIS A 44 5.89 17.55 4.48
C HIS A 44 5.49 16.21 3.86
N ILE A 45 6.04 15.11 4.38
CA ILE A 45 5.73 13.74 3.99
C ILE A 45 4.89 13.11 5.09
N LEU A 46 3.72 12.62 4.71
CA LEU A 46 2.69 12.05 5.59
C LEU A 46 2.20 10.75 4.98
N THR A 47 1.71 9.81 5.77
CA THR A 47 0.87 8.71 5.27
C THR A 47 -0.40 8.61 6.10
N GLY A 48 -1.44 7.97 5.56
CA GLY A 48 -2.68 7.69 6.31
C GLY A 48 -2.54 6.50 7.26
N LEU A 49 -1.45 5.73 7.16
CA LEU A 49 -1.28 4.44 7.86
C LEU A 49 -0.39 4.53 9.11
N SER A 50 0.39 5.59 9.26
CA SER A 50 1.25 5.84 10.43
C SER A 50 1.09 7.27 10.95
N SER A 51 1.38 7.47 12.23
CA SER A 51 1.51 8.81 12.84
C SER A 51 2.84 9.49 12.50
N ASP A 52 3.76 8.75 11.88
CA ASP A 52 5.08 9.24 11.55
C ASP A 52 5.01 10.20 10.36
N SER A 53 5.75 11.30 10.48
CA SER A 53 5.80 12.33 9.47
C SER A 53 7.19 12.94 9.41
N LEU A 54 7.55 13.45 8.24
CA LEU A 54 8.81 14.14 8.03
C LEU A 54 8.54 15.50 7.42
N PHE A 55 8.98 16.55 8.11
CA PHE A 55 9.02 17.90 7.55
C PHE A 55 10.47 18.29 7.30
N VAL A 56 10.77 18.66 6.05
CA VAL A 56 12.10 19.13 5.64
C VAL A 56 11.98 20.52 5.05
N GLU A 57 12.70 21.47 5.66
CA GLU A 57 12.77 22.84 5.14
C GLU A 57 13.50 22.89 3.79
N TRP A 58 13.07 23.80 2.91
CA TRP A 58 13.67 23.93 1.59
C TRP A 58 15.17 24.24 1.64
N GLY A 59 15.64 24.94 2.69
CA GLY A 59 17.05 25.25 2.91
C GLY A 59 17.95 24.03 3.19
N CYS A 60 17.37 22.92 3.67
CA CYS A 60 18.10 21.67 3.93
C CYS A 60 18.35 20.87 2.65
N ILE A 61 17.53 21.06 1.61
CA ILE A 61 17.70 20.34 0.34
C ILE A 61 18.89 20.92 -0.44
N LYS A 62 19.92 20.10 -0.62
CA LYS A 62 21.17 20.47 -1.30
C LYS A 62 21.26 19.94 -2.73
N GLY A 63 20.43 18.97 -3.09
CA GLY A 63 20.45 18.33 -4.40
C GLY A 63 19.13 17.69 -4.75
N VAL A 64 18.73 17.77 -6.02
CA VAL A 64 17.54 17.10 -6.54
C VAL A 64 17.94 16.28 -7.76
N THR A 65 17.74 14.97 -7.70
CA THR A 65 17.93 14.09 -8.86
C THR A 65 16.60 13.46 -9.27
N CYS A 66 16.37 13.36 -10.56
CA CYS A 66 15.16 12.78 -11.15
C CYS A 66 15.55 11.69 -12.16
N THR A 67 14.90 10.53 -12.11
CA THR A 67 15.08 9.54 -13.17
C THR A 67 14.32 9.89 -14.45
N LYS A 68 14.92 9.58 -15.61
CA LYS A 68 14.23 9.61 -16.91
C LYS A 68 13.49 8.28 -17.15
N SER A 69 12.50 7.95 -16.32
CA SER A 69 11.72 6.71 -16.41
C SER A 69 10.22 6.95 -16.19
N ARG A 70 9.38 5.99 -16.63
CA ARG A 70 7.92 5.99 -16.39
C ARG A 70 7.59 5.91 -14.89
N GLN A 71 8.32 5.07 -14.16
CA GLN A 71 8.37 5.08 -12.68
C GLN A 71 9.37 6.16 -12.28
N ALA A 72 8.89 7.38 -12.07
CA ALA A 72 9.75 8.50 -11.73
C ALA A 72 10.22 8.36 -10.28
N LEU A 73 11.54 8.26 -10.08
CA LEU A 73 12.18 8.41 -8.80
C LEU A 73 12.71 9.83 -8.67
N ILE A 74 12.44 10.45 -7.52
CA ILE A 74 12.97 11.75 -7.14
C ILE A 74 13.75 11.57 -5.86
N ASN A 75 15.04 11.89 -5.90
CA ASN A 75 15.85 11.90 -4.70
C ASN A 75 16.15 13.35 -4.32
N LEU A 76 15.75 13.73 -3.12
CA LEU A 76 16.09 15.01 -2.50
C LEU A 76 17.21 14.72 -1.50
N LYS A 77 18.41 15.18 -1.82
CA LYS A 77 19.55 15.07 -0.91
C LYS A 77 19.47 16.20 0.09
N THR A 78 19.46 15.83 1.37
CA THR A 78 19.50 16.76 2.50
C THR A 78 20.89 16.71 3.15
N ASP A 79 21.10 17.52 4.17
CA ASP A 79 22.22 17.46 5.10
C ASP A 79 22.23 16.18 5.94
N GLU A 80 21.06 15.67 6.33
CA GLU A 80 20.95 14.53 7.24
C GLU A 80 20.73 13.18 6.54
N GLY A 81 20.22 13.18 5.31
CA GLY A 81 19.95 11.96 4.56
C GLY A 81 19.41 12.18 3.16
N VAL A 82 18.78 11.15 2.59
CA VAL A 82 18.18 11.21 1.26
C VAL A 82 16.71 10.86 1.34
N ILE A 83 15.86 11.78 0.91
CA ILE A 83 14.43 11.54 0.70
C ILE A 83 14.26 10.96 -0.70
N LYS A 84 13.78 9.73 -0.79
CA LYS A 84 13.49 9.07 -2.07
C LYS A 84 11.98 9.00 -2.24
N LEU A 85 11.45 9.63 -3.29
CA LEU A 85 10.03 9.61 -3.63
C LEU A 85 9.85 8.83 -4.93
N LYS A 86 9.00 7.80 -4.89
CA LYS A 86 8.69 6.98 -6.07
C LYS A 86 7.25 7.23 -6.51
N LYS A 87 7.09 7.59 -7.78
CA LYS A 87 5.76 7.68 -8.40
C LYS A 87 5.19 6.27 -8.61
N GLU A 88 4.02 6.03 -8.02
CA GLU A 88 3.24 4.81 -8.21
C GLU A 88 1.99 5.07 -9.04
N LYS A 89 1.16 6.02 -8.60
CA LYS A 89 -0.12 6.33 -9.25
C LYS A 89 0.08 7.06 -10.56
N LYS A 90 -0.65 6.68 -11.61
CA LYS A 90 -0.54 7.34 -12.92
C LYS A 90 -0.98 8.80 -12.84
N GLU A 91 -1.97 9.09 -12.00
CA GLU A 91 -2.56 10.42 -11.83
C GLU A 91 -1.60 11.47 -11.23
N THR A 92 -0.54 11.05 -10.52
CA THR A 92 0.41 12.00 -9.91
C THR A 92 1.09 12.86 -10.99
N ASP A 93 0.80 14.17 -10.98
CA ASP A 93 1.33 15.13 -11.95
C ASP A 93 2.79 15.49 -11.64
N MET A 94 3.69 14.72 -12.24
CA MET A 94 5.13 14.93 -12.12
C MET A 94 5.60 16.24 -12.75
N SER A 95 4.89 16.76 -13.75
CA SER A 95 5.27 18.01 -14.42
C SER A 95 5.05 19.17 -13.46
N GLN A 96 3.87 19.20 -12.82
CA GLN A 96 3.54 20.18 -11.79
C GLN A 96 4.45 20.04 -10.57
N PHE A 97 4.69 18.82 -10.08
CA PHE A 97 5.59 18.60 -8.94
C PHE A 97 6.99 19.14 -9.20
N LYS A 98 7.59 18.79 -10.34
CA LYS A 98 8.93 19.27 -10.72
C LYS A 98 8.98 20.79 -10.91
N LYS A 99 7.91 21.38 -11.45
CA LYS A 99 7.80 22.84 -11.60
C LYS A 99 7.79 23.53 -10.24
N LEU A 100 7.03 23.02 -9.28
CA LEU A 100 6.99 23.55 -7.92
C LEU A 100 8.33 23.38 -7.21
N LEU A 101 8.98 22.20 -7.31
CA LEU A 101 10.30 21.98 -6.73
C LEU A 101 11.34 22.98 -7.24
N LYS A 102 11.39 23.25 -8.56
CA LYS A 102 12.30 24.25 -9.14
C LYS A 102 12.08 25.66 -8.60
N LEU A 103 10.84 26.00 -8.27
CA LEU A 103 10.49 27.32 -7.71
C LEU A 103 10.88 27.41 -6.23
N LEU A 104 10.76 26.31 -5.49
CA LEU A 104 10.88 26.29 -4.02
C LEU A 104 12.30 25.98 -3.53
N VAL A 105 13.13 25.33 -4.35
CA VAL A 105 14.54 25.05 -4.02
C VAL A 105 15.46 25.82 -4.99
N PRO A 106 15.49 27.17 -4.92
CA PRO A 106 16.29 28.00 -5.81
C PRO A 106 17.80 27.76 -5.60
N GLY A 107 18.54 27.63 -6.71
CA GLY A 107 19.98 27.39 -6.69
C GLY A 107 20.39 25.90 -6.76
N THR A 108 19.43 24.98 -6.67
CA THR A 108 19.68 23.55 -6.87
C THR A 108 19.22 23.13 -8.27
N GLU A 109 20.16 22.72 -9.13
CA GLU A 109 19.80 22.16 -10.43
C GLU A 109 19.15 20.79 -10.26
N ILE A 110 18.09 20.53 -11.04
CA ILE A 110 17.49 19.20 -11.12
C ILE A 110 18.28 18.39 -12.14
N GLU A 111 19.12 17.49 -11.65
CA GLU A 111 19.88 16.57 -12.46
C GLU A 111 19.03 15.38 -12.91
N TYR A 112 19.23 14.94 -14.15
CA TYR A 112 18.53 13.79 -14.69
C TYR A 112 19.45 12.59 -14.83
N VAL A 113 19.15 11.54 -14.07
CA VAL A 113 19.92 10.30 -14.06
C VAL A 113 19.19 9.17 -14.77
N LYS A 114 19.94 8.24 -15.36
CA LYS A 114 19.37 6.98 -15.87
C LYS A 114 19.06 6.09 -14.67
N ALA A 115 17.88 5.45 -14.65
CA ALA A 115 17.56 4.48 -13.62
C ALA A 115 18.55 3.29 -13.73
N SER A 116 19.18 2.91 -12.61
CA SER A 116 19.96 1.66 -12.49
C SER A 116 19.08 0.57 -11.84
N THR A 117 19.31 -0.67 -12.25
CA THR A 117 18.57 -1.85 -11.77
C THR A 117 18.78 -2.13 -10.27
N ASP A 118 19.94 -1.76 -9.72
CA ASP A 118 20.30 -2.09 -8.33
C ASP A 118 19.58 -1.20 -7.28
N ASN A 119 19.27 0.05 -7.64
CA ASN A 119 18.54 0.96 -6.75
C ASN A 119 17.03 0.64 -6.70
N LEU A 120 16.47 0.03 -7.76
CA LEU A 120 15.05 -0.31 -7.82
C LEU A 120 14.74 -1.60 -7.06
N ARG A 121 15.61 -2.61 -7.14
CA ARG A 121 15.41 -3.89 -6.43
C ARG A 121 15.42 -3.72 -4.91
N SER A 122 16.37 -2.96 -4.37
CA SER A 122 16.43 -2.68 -2.93
C SER A 122 15.20 -1.91 -2.44
N ILE A 123 14.65 -1.03 -3.27
CA ILE A 123 13.41 -0.31 -3.01
C ILE A 123 12.19 -1.26 -3.00
N GLU A 124 12.09 -2.14 -3.98
CA GLU A 124 10.99 -3.10 -4.09
C GLU A 124 11.00 -4.09 -2.93
N MET A 125 12.18 -4.54 -2.49
CA MET A 125 12.33 -5.38 -1.29
C MET A 125 11.85 -4.68 -0.03
N LYS A 126 12.34 -3.46 0.26
CA LYS A 126 11.92 -2.70 1.45
C LYS A 126 10.41 -2.42 1.46
N ARG A 127 9.82 -2.18 0.29
CA ARG A 127 8.37 -2.00 0.17
C ARG A 127 7.62 -3.30 0.46
N ALA A 128 8.08 -4.43 -0.06
CA ALA A 128 7.49 -5.74 0.19
C ALA A 128 7.57 -6.11 1.68
N GLU A 129 8.72 -5.90 2.32
CA GLU A 129 8.90 -6.05 3.77
C GLU A 129 7.90 -5.17 4.53
N LYS A 130 7.72 -3.90 4.13
CA LYS A 130 6.78 -3.01 4.81
C LYS A 130 5.33 -3.43 4.66
N LEU A 131 4.92 -3.86 3.46
CA LEU A 131 3.57 -4.39 3.22
C LEU A 131 3.30 -5.61 4.09
N TYR A 132 4.29 -6.49 4.22
CA TYR A 132 4.22 -7.67 5.08
C TYR A 132 4.04 -7.26 6.55
N GLU A 133 4.87 -6.35 7.07
CA GLU A 133 4.72 -5.84 8.45
C GLU A 133 3.34 -5.21 8.71
N GLU A 134 2.83 -4.42 7.75
CA GLU A 134 1.51 -3.79 7.88
C GLU A 134 0.38 -4.82 7.86
N GLN A 135 0.51 -5.86 7.05
CA GLN A 135 -0.43 -6.97 7.00
C GLN A 135 -0.42 -7.78 8.29
N GLU A 136 0.76 -8.20 8.75
CA GLU A 136 0.96 -8.90 10.03
C GLU A 136 0.33 -8.11 11.18
N ARG A 137 0.57 -6.79 11.24
CA ARG A 137 -0.03 -5.93 12.27
C ARG A 137 -1.56 -5.90 12.22
N ARG A 138 -2.17 -5.85 11.02
CA ARG A 138 -3.64 -5.86 10.86
C ARG A 138 -4.24 -7.18 11.34
N VAL A 139 -3.60 -8.29 10.98
CA VAL A 139 -4.01 -9.64 11.37
C VAL A 139 -3.87 -9.83 12.88
N ASP A 140 -2.73 -9.46 13.46
CA ASP A 140 -2.51 -9.53 14.91
C ASP A 140 -3.53 -8.70 15.68
N GLU A 141 -3.86 -7.49 15.19
CA GLU A 141 -4.88 -6.64 15.80
C GLU A 141 -6.25 -7.32 15.76
N PHE A 142 -6.60 -7.99 14.66
CA PHE A 142 -7.83 -8.76 14.53
C PHE A 142 -7.87 -9.91 15.55
N VAL A 143 -6.83 -10.76 15.59
CA VAL A 143 -6.73 -11.91 16.50
C VAL A 143 -6.80 -11.45 17.95
N ARG A 144 -6.07 -10.39 18.33
CA ARG A 144 -6.13 -9.84 19.69
C ARG A 144 -7.50 -9.31 20.08
N LYS A 145 -8.29 -8.79 19.13
CA LYS A 145 -9.67 -8.35 19.38
C LYS A 145 -10.63 -9.52 19.59
N CYS A 146 -10.37 -10.68 18.97
CA CYS A 146 -11.13 -11.90 19.20
C CYS A 146 -10.99 -12.36 20.67
N GLY A 147 -9.82 -12.13 21.27
CA GLY A 147 -9.58 -12.41 22.69
C GLY A 147 -9.48 -13.90 23.01
N SER A 148 -9.30 -14.74 21.98
CA SER A 148 -9.11 -16.18 22.07
C SER A 148 -7.76 -16.58 21.46
N GLU A 149 -7.22 -17.69 21.95
CA GLU A 149 -6.06 -18.39 21.38
C GLU A 149 -6.49 -19.68 20.65
N ASP A 150 -7.80 -19.99 20.60
CA ASP A 150 -8.33 -21.14 19.87
C ASP A 150 -8.57 -20.78 18.40
N ASP A 151 -7.87 -21.46 17.49
CA ASP A 151 -7.97 -21.25 16.06
C ASP A 151 -9.40 -21.40 15.52
N MET A 152 -10.22 -22.26 16.11
CA MET A 152 -11.62 -22.42 15.69
C MET A 152 -12.45 -21.18 16.04
N GLU A 153 -12.25 -20.61 17.23
CA GLU A 153 -12.95 -19.38 17.64
C GLU A 153 -12.47 -18.17 16.82
N ILE A 154 -11.18 -18.13 16.49
CA ILE A 154 -10.61 -17.09 15.61
C ILE A 154 -11.13 -17.26 14.17
N GLU A 155 -11.26 -18.49 13.66
CA GLU A 155 -11.84 -18.77 12.34
C GLU A 155 -13.30 -18.34 12.26
N GLU A 156 -14.10 -18.65 13.28
CA GLU A 156 -15.50 -18.20 13.35
C GLU A 156 -15.59 -16.67 13.38
N ALA A 157 -14.69 -16.00 14.11
CA ALA A 157 -14.61 -14.55 14.10
C ALA A 157 -14.26 -14.00 12.70
N TRP A 158 -13.30 -14.62 12.00
CA TRP A 158 -12.97 -14.27 10.62
C TRP A 158 -14.16 -14.47 9.68
N GLN A 159 -14.88 -15.59 9.78
CA GLN A 159 -16.04 -15.87 8.96
C GLN A 159 -17.11 -14.78 9.14
N ASN A 160 -17.49 -14.48 10.39
CA ASN A 160 -18.47 -13.44 10.70
C ASN A 160 -18.01 -12.07 10.18
N TYR A 161 -16.73 -11.72 10.39
CA TYR A 161 -16.19 -10.46 9.92
C TYR A 161 -16.21 -10.35 8.38
N LEU A 162 -15.82 -11.40 7.67
CA LEU A 162 -15.82 -11.39 6.21
C LEU A 162 -17.24 -11.41 5.63
N GLU A 163 -18.20 -12.09 6.26
CA GLU A 163 -19.62 -12.06 5.87
C GLU A 163 -20.17 -10.64 5.89
N ASP A 164 -19.80 -9.84 6.91
CA ASP A 164 -20.27 -8.46 7.07
C ASP A 164 -19.56 -7.45 6.14
N HIS A 165 -18.32 -7.71 5.75
CA HIS A 165 -17.45 -6.71 5.11
C HIS A 165 -17.14 -6.98 3.63
N LEU A 166 -17.21 -8.22 3.16
CA LEU A 166 -16.97 -8.54 1.76
C LEU A 166 -18.10 -8.03 0.86
N GLN A 167 -17.71 -7.39 -0.24
CA GLN A 167 -18.66 -6.90 -1.23
C GLN A 167 -18.89 -7.95 -2.30
N PHE A 168 -20.02 -8.67 -2.21
CA PHE A 168 -20.41 -9.66 -3.22
C PHE A 168 -21.24 -9.05 -4.36
N PRO A 169 -21.12 -9.57 -5.59
CA PRO A 169 -20.13 -10.54 -6.02
C PRO A 169 -18.80 -9.88 -6.42
N PHE A 170 -17.69 -10.61 -6.28
CA PHE A 170 -16.36 -10.16 -6.76
C PHE A 170 -15.65 -11.25 -7.56
N GLU A 171 -14.62 -10.88 -8.32
CA GLU A 171 -13.81 -11.80 -9.13
C GLU A 171 -12.52 -12.15 -8.41
N ALA A 172 -12.16 -13.43 -8.44
CA ALA A 172 -10.93 -13.96 -7.87
C ALA A 172 -10.29 -14.98 -8.81
N GLU A 173 -8.96 -15.03 -8.79
CA GLU A 173 -8.12 -16.01 -9.47
C GLU A 173 -7.81 -17.17 -8.52
N ILE A 174 -7.85 -18.38 -9.05
CA ILE A 174 -7.41 -19.58 -8.34
C ILE A 174 -5.88 -19.61 -8.31
N VAL A 175 -5.29 -19.58 -7.12
CA VAL A 175 -3.83 -19.50 -6.95
C VAL A 175 -3.16 -20.81 -6.53
N ASP A 176 -3.91 -21.77 -5.97
CA ASP A 176 -3.37 -23.05 -5.51
C ASP A 176 -4.38 -24.21 -5.64
N ASP A 177 -3.92 -25.45 -5.43
CA ASP A 177 -4.52 -26.73 -5.85
C ASP A 177 -6.06 -26.77 -5.78
N PRO A 178 -6.75 -26.58 -6.91
CA PRO A 178 -8.19 -26.42 -6.92
C PRO A 178 -8.96 -27.71 -7.11
N GLY A 179 -8.28 -28.87 -7.08
CA GLY A 179 -8.85 -30.15 -7.51
C GLY A 179 -9.26 -30.12 -9.00
N PRO A 180 -10.56 -30.13 -9.35
CA PRO A 180 -11.02 -30.26 -10.74
C PRO A 180 -10.95 -28.96 -11.58
N LEU A 181 -10.74 -27.79 -10.99
CA LEU A 181 -10.54 -26.53 -11.72
C LEU A 181 -9.05 -26.33 -12.05
N LYS A 182 -8.66 -25.17 -12.58
CA LYS A 182 -7.26 -24.88 -12.88
C LYS A 182 -6.79 -23.63 -12.16
N VAL A 183 -5.56 -23.70 -11.65
CA VAL A 183 -4.80 -22.52 -11.24
C VAL A 183 -4.77 -21.53 -12.42
N GLY A 184 -5.06 -20.26 -12.12
CA GLY A 184 -5.20 -19.17 -13.10
C GLY A 184 -6.61 -18.97 -13.65
N ASP A 185 -7.59 -19.84 -13.33
CA ASP A 185 -8.98 -19.59 -13.72
C ASP A 185 -9.56 -18.42 -12.88
N ILE A 186 -10.27 -17.50 -13.55
CA ILE A 186 -11.00 -16.42 -12.88
C ILE A 186 -12.45 -16.87 -12.63
N ILE A 187 -12.86 -16.83 -11.37
CA ILE A 187 -14.18 -17.23 -10.89
C ILE A 187 -14.87 -16.08 -10.15
N LYS A 188 -16.21 -16.10 -10.13
CA LYS A 188 -17.00 -15.11 -9.41
C LYS A 188 -17.41 -15.65 -8.04
N VAL A 189 -16.93 -15.04 -6.97
CA VAL A 189 -17.33 -15.32 -5.59
C VAL A 189 -18.65 -14.60 -5.31
N THR A 190 -19.61 -15.30 -4.70
CA THR A 190 -21.00 -14.83 -4.56
C THR A 190 -21.53 -14.81 -3.15
N ALA A 191 -20.97 -15.61 -2.24
CA ALA A 191 -21.30 -15.64 -0.81
C ALA A 191 -20.25 -16.47 -0.05
N ILE A 192 -20.20 -16.34 1.28
CA ILE A 192 -19.62 -17.34 2.18
C ILE A 192 -20.68 -18.42 2.45
N GLU A 193 -20.26 -19.68 2.57
CA GLU A 193 -21.14 -20.82 2.84
C GLU A 193 -20.94 -21.45 4.23
N GLY A 194 -19.77 -21.21 4.84
CA GLY A 194 -19.38 -21.75 6.14
C GLY A 194 -17.86 -21.91 6.21
N SER A 195 -17.40 -22.82 7.07
CA SER A 195 -16.01 -23.22 7.15
C SER A 195 -15.85 -24.75 7.20
N ASP A 196 -14.63 -25.21 6.94
CA ASP A 196 -14.19 -26.60 6.97
C ASP A 196 -12.88 -26.67 7.77
N ASP A 197 -12.75 -27.65 8.67
CA ASP A 197 -11.60 -27.76 9.57
C ASP A 197 -10.25 -27.76 8.84
N LEU A 198 -10.19 -28.33 7.63
CA LEU A 198 -8.95 -28.45 6.86
C LEU A 198 -8.72 -27.27 5.91
N HIS A 199 -9.79 -26.74 5.31
CA HIS A 199 -9.70 -25.73 4.24
C HIS A 199 -10.14 -24.33 4.68
N GLY A 200 -10.55 -24.17 5.92
CA GLY A 200 -11.08 -22.93 6.50
C GLY A 200 -12.36 -22.47 5.83
N ILE A 201 -12.51 -21.16 5.68
CA ILE A 201 -13.71 -20.53 5.12
C ILE A 201 -13.96 -21.01 3.68
N ILE A 202 -15.18 -21.51 3.46
CA ILE A 202 -15.69 -21.99 2.19
C ILE A 202 -16.62 -20.94 1.59
N VAL A 203 -16.39 -20.61 0.32
CA VAL A 203 -17.18 -19.64 -0.44
C VAL A 203 -17.93 -20.28 -1.60
N ARG A 204 -19.08 -19.71 -1.92
CA ARG A 204 -19.87 -20.01 -3.10
C ARG A 204 -19.28 -19.30 -4.32
N VAL A 205 -18.80 -20.07 -5.28
CA VAL A 205 -18.22 -19.55 -6.51
C VAL A 205 -19.02 -19.97 -7.74
N LYS A 206 -18.96 -19.14 -8.78
CA LYS A 206 -19.61 -19.38 -10.06
C LYS A 206 -18.61 -19.31 -11.20
N MET A 207 -18.57 -20.36 -12.01
CA MET A 207 -17.82 -20.42 -13.26
C MET A 207 -18.77 -20.73 -14.42
N GLY A 208 -19.02 -19.74 -15.27
CA GLY A 208 -20.05 -19.83 -16.31
C GLY A 208 -21.44 -20.07 -15.73
N ARG A 209 -22.02 -21.25 -16.00
CA ARG A 209 -23.35 -21.65 -15.48
C ARG A 209 -23.28 -22.57 -14.26
N LYS A 210 -22.09 -23.03 -13.88
CA LYS A 210 -21.90 -23.97 -12.76
C LYS A 210 -21.57 -23.21 -11.48
N GLN A 211 -21.98 -23.78 -10.36
CA GLN A 211 -21.71 -23.29 -9.02
C GLN A 211 -20.89 -24.34 -8.26
N TYR A 212 -19.96 -23.89 -7.44
CA TYR A 212 -19.08 -24.71 -6.62
C TYR A 212 -18.94 -24.10 -5.23
N SER A 213 -18.60 -24.94 -4.27
CA SER A 213 -18.07 -24.54 -2.96
C SER A 213 -16.55 -24.60 -3.06
N PHE A 214 -15.86 -23.55 -2.64
CA PHE A 214 -14.42 -23.43 -2.85
C PHE A 214 -13.73 -22.78 -1.64
N PRO A 215 -12.56 -23.26 -1.21
CA PRO A 215 -11.82 -22.63 -0.10
C PRO A 215 -11.38 -21.21 -0.45
N LEU A 216 -11.63 -20.26 0.45
CA LEU A 216 -11.22 -18.87 0.25
C LEU A 216 -9.70 -18.71 0.25
N CYS A 217 -8.99 -19.54 1.02
CA CYS A 217 -7.53 -19.55 1.14
C CYS A 217 -6.79 -19.89 -0.17
N LEU A 218 -7.49 -20.44 -1.17
CA LEU A 218 -6.94 -20.78 -2.48
C LEU A 218 -7.25 -19.72 -3.55
N LEU A 219 -7.77 -18.55 -3.14
CA LEU A 219 -8.20 -17.48 -4.03
C LEU A 219 -7.44 -16.17 -3.76
N GLU A 220 -7.06 -15.47 -4.84
CA GLU A 220 -6.59 -14.09 -4.81
C GLU A 220 -7.58 -13.20 -5.58
N THR A 221 -7.92 -12.03 -5.05
CA THR A 221 -8.82 -11.12 -5.76
C THR A 221 -8.14 -10.53 -7.00
N VAL A 222 -8.88 -10.41 -8.10
CA VAL A 222 -8.34 -9.86 -9.36
C VAL A 222 -8.06 -8.35 -9.23
N GLU A 223 -8.92 -7.61 -8.53
CA GLU A 223 -8.78 -6.17 -8.32
C GLU A 223 -8.02 -5.88 -7.02
N LYS A 224 -6.70 -5.70 -7.13
CA LYS A 224 -5.79 -5.49 -5.99
C LYS A 224 -6.03 -4.21 -5.17
N GLU A 225 -6.69 -3.22 -5.76
CA GLU A 225 -7.03 -1.96 -5.08
C GLU A 225 -8.44 -1.99 -4.44
N SER A 226 -9.15 -3.12 -4.56
CA SER A 226 -10.50 -3.26 -4.00
C SER A 226 -10.46 -3.45 -2.48
N LYS A 227 -11.54 -3.05 -1.80
CA LYS A 227 -11.70 -3.34 -0.36
C LYS A 227 -11.65 -4.84 -0.05
N ASN A 228 -12.15 -5.66 -0.98
CA ASN A 228 -12.13 -7.11 -0.83
C ASN A 228 -10.71 -7.67 -0.88
N HIS A 229 -9.77 -7.01 -1.57
CA HIS A 229 -8.40 -7.48 -1.66
C HIS A 229 -7.77 -7.61 -0.27
N HIS A 230 -7.72 -6.52 0.49
CA HIS A 230 -7.15 -6.55 1.84
C HIS A 230 -7.87 -7.52 2.78
N LEU A 231 -9.20 -7.64 2.68
CA LEU A 231 -9.97 -8.58 3.52
C LEU A 231 -9.61 -10.03 3.25
N VAL A 232 -9.55 -10.42 1.97
CA VAL A 232 -9.20 -11.80 1.57
C VAL A 232 -7.72 -12.07 1.84
N GLU A 233 -6.86 -11.10 1.55
CA GLU A 233 -5.41 -11.22 1.76
C GLU A 233 -5.06 -11.38 3.25
N ASP A 234 -5.68 -10.60 4.15
CA ASP A 234 -5.46 -10.68 5.60
C ASP A 234 -5.92 -12.02 6.18
N TYR A 235 -7.09 -12.52 5.76
CA TYR A 235 -7.55 -13.85 6.16
C TYR A 235 -6.62 -14.96 5.65
N ASN A 236 -6.23 -14.92 4.37
CA ASN A 236 -5.32 -15.91 3.80
C ASN A 236 -3.96 -15.89 4.52
N PHE A 237 -3.45 -14.71 4.87
CA PHE A 237 -2.24 -14.55 5.66
C PHE A 237 -2.37 -15.23 7.03
N TRP A 238 -3.45 -14.96 7.76
CA TRP A 238 -3.70 -15.62 9.04
C TRP A 238 -3.79 -17.15 8.89
N PHE A 239 -4.61 -17.63 7.96
CA PHE A 239 -4.86 -19.06 7.75
C PHE A 239 -3.57 -19.84 7.41
N CYS A 240 -2.66 -19.24 6.65
CA CYS A 240 -1.37 -19.85 6.31
C CYS A 240 -0.35 -19.84 7.45
N ASN A 241 -0.57 -19.03 8.51
CA ASN A 241 0.38 -18.84 9.62
C ASN A 241 -0.17 -19.29 10.99
N ARG A 242 -1.39 -19.83 11.06
CA ARG A 242 -1.95 -20.43 12.28
C ARG A 242 -1.29 -21.77 12.61
#